data_AF-A0A2K0UKL8-F1
#
_entry.id   AF-A0A2K0UKL8-F1
#
_cell.length_a   1.000
_cell.length_b   1.000
_cell.length_c   1.000
_cell.angle_alpha   90.00
_cell.angle_beta   90.00
_cell.angle_gamma   90.00
#
_symmetry.space_group_name_H-M   'P 1'
#
loop_
_entity.id
_entity.type
_entity.pdbx_description
1 polymer ?
#
loop_
_entity_poly.entity_id
_entity_poly.type
_entity_poly.pdbx_seq_one_letter_code
_entity_poly.pdbx_strand_id
1 'polypeptide(L)'
;MSPQESLKNPNQPPMDMDGLVNGVEDEDATVSQFKRLLASDTKVKVAGIDCDGILRGKIMNKSKFLSSLKGGFGMSSAIFGWDMHDLLYSEESSLTSAKTGYADFNAVVDLESMRRLPFEENIPFFLLRFFLAEQSVVADGRGLVRSLTDSMAASGFQGMAGGKHIN
;
A
#
# COMPACT_ATOMS: atom_id res chain seq x y z
N MET A 1 -25.60 -29.04 21.37
CA MET A 1 -24.73 -28.38 22.36
C MET A 1 -23.30 -28.72 21.97
N SER A 2 -22.62 -27.77 21.34
CA SER A 2 -21.16 -27.79 21.14
C SER A 2 -20.45 -27.81 22.51
N PRO A 3 -19.17 -28.20 22.62
CA PRO A 3 -18.08 -27.37 22.07
C PRO A 3 -16.92 -28.18 21.44
N GLN A 4 -16.59 -27.87 20.18
CA GLN A 4 -15.23 -28.09 19.67
C GLN A 4 -14.39 -26.89 20.07
N GLU A 5 -13.45 -27.11 20.99
CA GLU A 5 -12.44 -26.13 21.37
C GLU A 5 -11.53 -25.86 20.18
N SER A 6 -11.44 -24.58 19.80
CA SER A 6 -10.57 -24.08 18.77
C SER A 6 -9.13 -24.07 19.27
N LEU A 7 -8.26 -24.83 18.61
CA LEU A 7 -6.82 -24.80 18.78
C LEU A 7 -6.31 -23.40 18.42
N LYS A 8 -6.01 -22.57 19.43
CA LYS A 8 -5.26 -21.34 19.26
C LYS A 8 -3.80 -21.68 18.95
N ASN A 9 -3.32 -21.23 17.80
CA ASN A 9 -1.92 -21.33 17.41
C ASN A 9 -1.08 -20.43 18.35
N PRO A 10 -0.09 -20.97 19.08
CA PRO A 10 0.70 -20.23 20.07
C PRO A 10 1.64 -19.17 19.47
N ASN A 11 1.80 -19.12 18.14
CA ASN A 11 2.66 -18.15 17.45
C ASN A 11 1.88 -17.07 16.69
N GLN A 12 0.59 -16.88 16.97
CA GLN A 12 -0.13 -15.75 16.43
C GLN A 12 0.21 -14.51 17.26
N PRO A 13 0.93 -13.51 16.70
CA PRO A 13 1.17 -12.26 17.43
C PRO A 13 -0.19 -11.66 17.81
N PRO A 14 -0.28 -10.97 18.96
CA PRO A 14 -1.51 -10.29 19.34
C PRO A 14 -1.96 -9.40 18.18
N MET A 15 -3.22 -9.54 17.76
CA MET A 15 -3.83 -8.51 16.91
C MET A 15 -3.93 -7.26 17.75
N ASP A 16 -2.96 -6.37 17.58
CA ASP A 16 -3.00 -5.01 18.10
C ASP A 16 -4.11 -4.26 17.36
N MET A 17 -5.34 -4.40 17.86
CA MET A 17 -6.50 -3.60 17.43
C MET A 17 -6.36 -2.12 17.87
N ASP A 18 -5.33 -1.78 18.63
CA ASP A 18 -5.01 -0.42 19.09
C ASP A 18 -3.99 0.31 18.18
N GLY A 19 -3.44 -0.36 17.16
CA GLY A 19 -2.46 0.22 16.24
C GLY A 19 -3.05 0.95 15.02
N LEU A 20 -4.35 0.81 14.77
CA LEU A 20 -5.03 1.40 13.59
C LEU A 20 -5.51 2.85 13.80
N VAL A 21 -5.20 3.50 14.93
CA VAL A 21 -5.77 4.84 15.27
C VAL A 21 -4.70 5.89 15.61
N ASN A 22 -3.41 5.63 15.40
CA ASN A 22 -2.40 6.69 15.49
C ASN A 22 -2.23 7.36 14.12
N GLY A 23 -3.19 8.20 13.79
CA GLY A 23 -3.19 9.03 12.59
C GLY A 23 -4.57 9.46 12.10
N VAL A 24 -5.58 9.60 12.97
CA VAL A 24 -6.79 10.35 12.59
C VAL A 24 -6.45 11.85 12.71
N GLU A 25 -5.60 12.33 11.81
CA GLU A 25 -5.82 13.68 11.31
C GLU A 25 -7.24 13.67 10.71
N ASP A 26 -8.08 14.60 11.13
CA ASP A 26 -9.41 14.82 10.55
C ASP A 26 -9.32 14.64 9.03
N GLU A 27 -9.98 13.61 8.48
CA GLU A 27 -9.87 13.26 7.05
C GLU A 27 -10.18 14.48 6.17
N ASP A 28 -11.10 15.35 6.62
CA ASP A 28 -11.43 16.58 5.94
C ASP A 28 -10.32 17.63 6.05
N ALA A 29 -9.57 17.66 7.16
CA ALA A 29 -8.37 18.48 7.30
C ALA A 29 -7.24 18.01 6.37
N THR A 30 -7.01 16.70 6.29
CA THR A 30 -6.01 16.08 5.38
C THR A 30 -6.34 16.38 3.93
N VAL A 31 -7.58 16.14 3.52
CA VAL A 31 -8.05 16.47 2.15
C VAL A 31 -7.88 17.98 1.88
N SER A 32 -8.20 18.83 2.86
CA SER A 32 -8.04 20.29 2.73
C SER A 32 -6.58 20.72 2.59
N GLN A 33 -5.67 20.09 3.33
CA GLN A 33 -4.23 20.31 3.22
C GLN A 33 -3.73 19.93 1.82
N PHE A 34 -4.04 18.71 1.35
CA PHE A 34 -3.59 18.26 0.03
C PHE A 34 -4.26 19.03 -1.11
N LYS A 35 -5.48 19.52 -0.92
CA LYS A 35 -6.13 20.43 -1.87
C LYS A 35 -5.36 21.74 -2.04
N ARG A 36 -4.80 22.29 -0.95
CA ARG A 36 -3.92 23.47 -1.00
C ARG A 36 -2.56 23.14 -1.59
N LEU A 37 -1.94 22.03 -1.16
CA LEU A 37 -0.63 21.60 -1.64
C LEU A 37 -0.61 21.35 -3.15
N LEU A 38 -1.69 20.79 -3.69
CA LEU A 38 -1.86 20.44 -5.10
C LEU A 38 -2.69 21.50 -5.86
N ALA A 39 -2.71 22.75 -5.39
CA ALA A 39 -3.54 23.79 -5.98
C ALA A 39 -3.23 24.01 -7.47
N SER A 40 -1.95 24.04 -7.83
CA SER A 40 -1.46 24.22 -9.19
C SER A 40 -1.47 22.95 -10.06
N ASP A 41 -1.76 21.79 -9.48
CA ASP A 41 -1.70 20.51 -10.18
C ASP A 41 -3.08 20.08 -10.68
N THR A 42 -3.12 19.38 -11.82
CA THR A 42 -4.36 18.82 -12.40
C THR A 42 -4.41 17.29 -12.34
N LYS A 43 -3.23 16.66 -12.25
CA LYS A 43 -3.02 15.22 -12.26
C LYS A 43 -1.98 14.82 -11.21
N VAL A 44 -2.11 13.60 -10.71
CA VAL A 44 -1.21 13.00 -9.73
C VAL A 44 -0.85 11.60 -10.22
N LYS A 45 0.42 11.22 -10.09
CA LYS A 45 0.88 9.85 -10.34
C LYS A 45 0.90 9.08 -9.03
N VAL A 46 0.36 7.88 -9.06
CA VAL A 46 0.37 6.95 -7.92
C VAL A 46 0.91 5.62 -8.38
N ALA A 47 1.75 4.96 -7.58
CA ALA A 47 2.29 3.66 -7.93
C ALA A 47 2.58 2.77 -6.72
N GLY A 48 2.37 1.47 -6.90
CA GLY A 48 2.90 0.42 -6.06
C GLY A 48 4.22 -0.11 -6.62
N ILE A 49 4.90 -0.93 -5.82
CA ILE A 49 6.08 -1.69 -6.24
C ILE A 49 5.64 -3.16 -6.27
N ASP A 50 5.80 -3.82 -7.41
CA ASP A 50 5.48 -5.24 -7.55
C ASP A 50 6.58 -6.15 -6.98
N CYS A 51 6.38 -7.47 -7.08
CA CYS A 51 7.31 -8.48 -6.59
C CYS A 51 8.70 -8.42 -7.23
N ASP A 52 8.82 -7.86 -8.43
CA ASP A 52 10.07 -7.71 -9.18
C ASP A 52 10.75 -6.35 -8.91
N GLY A 53 10.18 -5.53 -8.02
CA GLY A 53 10.70 -4.20 -7.72
C GLY A 53 10.33 -3.14 -8.76
N ILE A 54 9.40 -3.44 -9.67
CA ILE A 54 8.97 -2.53 -10.73
C ILE A 54 7.86 -1.61 -10.19
N LEU A 55 7.99 -0.31 -10.48
CA LEU A 55 6.96 0.67 -10.18
C LEU A 55 5.76 0.51 -11.13
N ARG A 56 4.64 0.02 -10.60
CA ARG A 56 3.39 -0.19 -11.33
C ARG A 56 2.35 0.82 -10.85
N GLY A 57 1.88 1.69 -11.74
CA GLY A 57 1.04 2.82 -11.34
C GLY A 57 0.22 3.42 -12.45
N LYS A 58 -0.55 4.45 -12.10
CA LYS A 58 -1.38 5.22 -13.03
C LYS A 58 -1.30 6.71 -12.72
N ILE A 59 -1.60 7.52 -13.74
CA ILE A 59 -1.87 8.94 -13.58
C ILE A 59 -3.38 9.11 -13.42
N MET A 60 -3.80 9.81 -12.38
CA MET A 60 -5.21 10.08 -12.12
C MET A 60 -5.45 11.59 -11.94
N ASN A 61 -6.68 12.01 -12.22
CA ASN A 61 -7.10 13.40 -12.03
C ASN A 61 -7.04 13.79 -10.53
N LYS A 62 -6.66 15.04 -10.23
CA LYS A 62 -6.60 15.57 -8.86
C LYS A 62 -7.89 15.32 -8.06
N SER A 63 -9.07 15.48 -8.67
CA SER A 63 -10.34 15.26 -7.95
C SER A 63 -10.52 13.82 -7.48
N LYS A 64 -10.17 12.84 -8.34
CA LYS A 64 -10.18 11.42 -7.99
C LYS A 64 -9.13 11.11 -6.92
N PHE A 65 -7.95 11.72 -7.01
CA PHE A 65 -6.91 11.55 -6.00
C PHE A 65 -7.39 12.04 -4.62
N LEU A 66 -7.94 13.24 -4.54
CA LEU A 66 -8.48 13.79 -3.28
C LEU A 66 -9.61 12.92 -2.72
N SER A 67 -10.48 12.36 -3.58
CA SER A 67 -11.51 11.41 -3.15
C SER A 67 -10.92 10.12 -2.58
N SER A 68 -9.80 9.64 -3.13
CA SER A 68 -9.15 8.41 -2.67
C SER A 68 -8.46 8.54 -1.31
N LEU A 69 -8.27 9.76 -0.79
CA LEU A 69 -7.64 9.96 0.51
C LEU A 69 -8.53 9.48 1.68
N LYS A 70 -9.85 9.36 1.47
CA LYS A 70 -10.83 8.97 2.50
C LYS A 70 -11.00 7.45 2.70
N GLY A 71 -10.26 6.62 1.95
CA GLY A 71 -10.48 5.17 2.02
C GLY A 71 -9.76 4.33 0.98
N GLY A 72 -8.92 4.94 0.14
CA GLY A 72 -8.21 4.29 -0.94
C GLY A 72 -9.01 4.23 -2.24
N PHE A 73 -8.55 3.39 -3.15
CA PHE A 73 -9.17 3.15 -4.45
C PHE A 73 -8.84 1.75 -4.97
N GLY A 74 -9.67 1.21 -5.86
CA GLY A 74 -9.43 -0.08 -6.51
C GLY A 74 -8.19 -0.06 -7.43
N MET A 75 -7.29 -1.01 -7.21
CA MET A 75 -6.17 -1.29 -8.10
C MET A 75 -6.19 -2.78 -8.48
N SER A 76 -6.02 -3.05 -9.77
CA SER A 76 -6.05 -4.41 -10.29
C SER A 76 -5.05 -5.30 -9.58
N SER A 77 -5.51 -6.49 -9.17
CA SER A 77 -4.67 -7.47 -8.50
C SER A 77 -3.57 -8.03 -9.39
N ALA A 78 -3.64 -7.79 -10.71
CA ALA A 78 -2.59 -8.14 -11.67
C ALA A 78 -1.21 -7.56 -11.30
N ILE A 79 -1.17 -6.48 -10.51
CA ILE A 79 0.08 -5.91 -9.99
C ILE A 79 0.96 -6.92 -9.24
N PHE A 80 0.37 -7.93 -8.60
CA PHE A 80 1.11 -9.01 -7.93
C PHE A 80 0.86 -10.38 -8.59
N GLY A 81 0.20 -10.39 -9.75
CA GLY A 81 -0.15 -11.62 -10.45
C GLY A 81 0.84 -12.02 -11.52
N TRP A 82 1.54 -11.06 -12.14
CA TRP A 82 2.42 -11.28 -13.29
C TRP A 82 3.84 -10.80 -13.01
N ASP A 83 4.81 -11.42 -13.68
CA ASP A 83 6.22 -11.04 -13.62
C ASP A 83 6.54 -9.86 -14.56
N MET A 84 7.81 -9.47 -14.57
CA MET A 84 8.34 -8.43 -15.45
C MET A 84 8.20 -8.73 -16.96
N HIS A 85 7.92 -9.97 -17.35
CA HIS A 85 7.69 -10.41 -18.73
C HIS A 85 6.20 -10.56 -19.06
N ASP A 86 5.30 -10.05 -18.20
CA ASP A 86 3.85 -10.20 -18.29
C ASP A 86 3.39 -11.67 -18.32
N LEU A 87 4.18 -12.57 -17.71
CA LEU A 87 3.81 -13.96 -17.50
C LEU A 87 3.17 -14.11 -16.11
N LEU A 88 2.07 -14.85 -16.04
CA LEU A 88 1.45 -15.23 -14.77
C LEU A 88 2.47 -16.01 -13.92
N TYR A 89 2.57 -15.66 -12.64
CA TYR A 89 3.25 -16.53 -11.68
C TYR A 89 2.59 -17.92 -11.72
N SER A 90 3.40 -18.97 -11.86
CA SER A 90 2.95 -20.32 -12.24
C SER A 90 2.09 -21.03 -11.19
N GLU A 91 2.13 -20.57 -9.95
CA GLU A 91 1.31 -21.08 -8.85
C GLU A 91 0.12 -20.13 -8.62
N GLU A 92 -1.11 -20.66 -8.51
CA GLU A 92 -2.26 -19.87 -8.09
C GLU A 92 -1.98 -19.30 -6.69
N SER A 93 -1.60 -18.03 -6.60
CA SER A 93 -1.43 -17.38 -5.31
C SER A 93 -2.80 -17.21 -4.64
N SER A 94 -2.87 -17.37 -3.32
CA SER A 94 -4.08 -17.08 -2.54
C SER A 94 -4.55 -15.63 -2.67
N LEU A 95 -3.68 -14.73 -3.17
CA LEU A 95 -3.97 -13.32 -3.40
C LEU A 95 -4.63 -13.07 -4.76
N THR A 96 -4.35 -13.92 -5.76
CA THR A 96 -4.78 -13.74 -7.16
C THR A 96 -5.20 -15.09 -7.76
N SER A 97 -6.30 -15.66 -7.29
CA SER A 97 -6.83 -16.89 -7.88
C SER A 97 -7.90 -16.57 -8.94
N ALA A 98 -7.93 -17.37 -10.00
CA ALA A 98 -9.02 -17.37 -10.98
C ALA A 98 -10.38 -17.64 -10.30
N LYS A 99 -10.39 -18.36 -9.16
CA LYS A 99 -11.60 -18.66 -8.37
C LYS A 99 -12.18 -17.42 -7.68
N THR A 100 -11.34 -16.47 -7.29
CA THR A 100 -11.76 -15.20 -6.68
C THR A 100 -12.02 -14.09 -7.71
N GLY A 101 -11.85 -14.40 -9.00
CA GLY A 101 -12.14 -13.47 -10.10
C GLY A 101 -11.20 -12.27 -10.18
N TYR A 102 -9.99 -12.35 -9.60
CA TYR A 102 -9.03 -11.24 -9.56
C TYR A 102 -9.61 -9.95 -8.95
N ALA A 103 -10.18 -10.07 -7.74
CA ALA A 103 -10.72 -8.93 -7.02
C ALA A 103 -9.66 -7.84 -6.85
N ASP A 104 -10.03 -6.59 -7.12
CA ASP A 104 -9.14 -5.43 -6.95
C ASP A 104 -8.67 -5.32 -5.50
N PHE A 105 -7.40 -4.95 -5.33
CA PHE A 105 -6.88 -4.52 -4.03
C PHE A 105 -7.38 -3.13 -3.70
N ASN A 106 -7.60 -2.87 -2.41
CA ASN A 106 -7.74 -1.50 -1.93
C ASN A 106 -6.35 -0.87 -1.83
N ALA A 107 -6.05 0.09 -2.70
CA ALA A 107 -4.81 0.84 -2.69
C ALA A 107 -4.97 2.11 -1.85
N VAL A 108 -4.19 2.19 -0.77
CA VAL A 108 -4.15 3.34 0.13
C VAL A 108 -2.91 4.18 -0.18
N VAL A 109 -3.10 5.49 -0.31
CA VAL A 109 -2.03 6.43 -0.62
C VAL A 109 -1.17 6.65 0.63
N ASP A 110 0.15 6.55 0.47
CA ASP A 110 1.11 6.94 1.48
C ASP A 110 1.45 8.44 1.33
N LEU A 111 0.88 9.26 2.21
CA LEU A 111 1.00 10.72 2.15
C LEU A 111 2.42 11.22 2.45
N GLU A 112 3.18 10.49 3.27
CA GLU A 112 4.58 10.83 3.61
C GLU A 112 5.52 10.58 2.43
N SER A 113 5.11 9.73 1.48
CA SER A 113 5.90 9.42 0.29
C SER A 113 5.86 10.49 -0.81
N MET A 114 5.14 11.59 -0.59
CA MET A 114 4.95 12.66 -1.55
C MET A 114 6.28 13.21 -2.06
N ARG A 115 6.45 13.20 -3.37
CA ARG A 115 7.54 13.88 -4.06
C ARG A 115 7.10 14.35 -5.43
N ARG A 116 7.82 15.27 -6.04
CA ARG A 116 7.64 15.62 -7.45
C ARG A 116 8.66 14.87 -8.29
N LEU A 117 8.27 14.46 -9.50
CA LEU A 117 9.17 13.79 -10.45
C LEU A 117 9.74 14.84 -11.41
N PRO A 118 11.01 15.27 -11.27
CA PRO A 118 11.56 16.36 -12.09
C PRO A 118 11.59 16.03 -13.58
N PHE A 119 11.73 14.75 -13.90
CA PHE A 119 11.81 14.23 -15.27
C PHE A 119 10.43 13.91 -15.88
N GLU A 120 9.35 14.11 -15.14
CA GLU A 120 7.97 13.89 -15.59
C GLU A 120 7.10 15.14 -15.32
N GLU A 121 7.50 16.28 -15.89
CA GLU A 121 6.75 17.55 -15.78
C GLU A 121 6.52 18.03 -14.33
N ASN A 122 7.38 17.63 -13.38
CA ASN A 122 7.21 17.89 -11.95
C ASN A 122 5.87 17.37 -11.38
N ILE A 123 5.32 16.31 -11.98
CA ILE A 123 4.07 15.70 -11.51
C ILE A 123 4.20 15.24 -10.05
N PRO A 124 3.21 15.53 -9.18
CA PRO A 124 3.13 14.96 -7.84
C PRO A 124 3.06 13.43 -7.91
N PHE A 125 3.86 12.77 -7.10
CA PHE A 125 3.98 11.32 -7.05
C PHE A 125 3.84 10.82 -5.62
N PHE A 126 3.05 9.75 -5.47
CA PHE A 126 2.85 9.05 -4.21
C PHE A 126 3.00 7.54 -4.39
N LEU A 127 3.52 6.89 -3.37
CA LEU A 127 3.52 5.44 -3.25
C LEU A 127 2.21 4.94 -2.67
N LEU A 128 1.90 3.70 -3.00
CA LEU A 128 0.70 3.00 -2.55
C LEU A 128 1.08 1.89 -1.57
N ARG A 129 0.12 1.55 -0.71
CA ARG A 129 0.07 0.32 0.07
C ARG A 129 -1.19 -0.45 -0.31
N PHE A 130 -1.12 -1.77 -0.32
CA PHE A 130 -2.23 -2.61 -0.78
C PHE A 130 -2.86 -3.40 0.35
N PHE A 131 -4.19 -3.44 0.35
CA PHE A 131 -4.99 -4.15 1.32
C PHE A 131 -6.03 -5.04 0.63
N LEU A 132 -6.25 -6.23 1.20
CA LEU A 132 -7.31 -7.16 0.84
C LEU A 132 -8.09 -7.53 2.09
N ALA A 133 -9.40 -7.30 2.10
CA ALA A 133 -10.27 -7.56 3.27
C ALA A 133 -9.68 -6.97 4.57
N GLU A 134 -9.24 -5.72 4.53
CA GLU A 134 -8.63 -4.97 5.64
C GLU A 134 -7.24 -5.46 6.10
N GLN A 135 -6.71 -6.50 5.48
CA GLN A 135 -5.37 -7.02 5.77
C GLN A 135 -4.36 -6.50 4.75
N SER A 136 -3.14 -6.16 5.19
CA SER A 136 -2.05 -5.80 4.29
C SER A 136 -1.72 -6.97 3.37
N VAL A 137 -1.55 -6.68 2.08
CA VAL A 137 -1.12 -7.68 1.10
C VAL A 137 0.33 -8.07 1.39
N VAL A 138 0.60 -9.37 1.58
CA VAL A 138 1.94 -9.87 1.94
C VAL A 138 2.96 -9.64 0.82
N ALA A 139 2.51 -9.67 -0.45
CA ALA A 139 3.34 -9.40 -1.61
C ALA A 139 3.73 -7.91 -1.74
N ASP A 140 3.06 -7.00 -1.03
CA ASP A 140 3.44 -5.60 -0.99
C ASP A 140 4.67 -5.41 -0.09
N GLY A 141 5.85 -5.33 -0.71
CA GLY A 141 7.11 -5.12 -0.01
C GLY A 141 7.12 -3.83 0.84
N ARG A 142 6.37 -2.78 0.46
CA ARG A 142 6.28 -1.56 1.26
C ARG A 142 5.46 -1.79 2.53
N GLY A 143 4.31 -2.45 2.40
CA GLY A 143 3.47 -2.83 3.53
C GLY A 143 4.20 -3.75 4.51
N LEU A 144 4.96 -4.72 3.99
CA LEU A 144 5.79 -5.63 4.77
C LEU A 144 6.87 -4.89 5.57
N VAL A 145 7.66 -4.04 4.91
CA VAL A 145 8.73 -3.27 5.57
C VAL A 145 8.14 -2.37 6.66
N ARG A 146 7.01 -1.70 6.39
CA ARG A 146 6.35 -0.84 7.38
C ARG A 146 5.92 -1.64 8.62
N SER A 147 5.26 -2.78 8.42
CA SER A 147 4.80 -3.64 9.52
C SER A 147 5.98 -4.12 10.39
N LEU A 148 7.10 -4.48 9.75
CA LEU A 148 8.32 -4.86 10.45
C LEU A 148 8.92 -3.70 11.25
N THR A 149 9.03 -2.51 10.64
CA THR A 149 9.59 -1.33 11.32
C THR A 149 8.71 -0.87 12.48
N ASP A 150 7.40 -0.95 12.34
CA ASP A 150 6.45 -0.58 13.39
C ASP A 150 6.57 -1.55 14.59
N SER A 151 6.72 -2.86 14.30
CA SER A 151 6.97 -3.88 15.34
C SER A 151 8.31 -3.66 16.08
N MET A 152 9.36 -3.27 15.36
CA MET A 152 10.65 -2.92 15.97
C MET A 152 10.55 -1.65 16.81
N ALA A 153 9.83 -0.64 16.33
CA ALA A 153 9.61 0.61 17.06
C ALA A 153 8.84 0.38 18.36
N ALA A 154 7.82 -0.49 18.35
CA ALA A 154 7.11 -0.91 19.56
C ALA A 154 8.03 -1.61 20.59
N SER A 155 9.09 -2.24 20.11
CA SER A 155 10.13 -2.86 20.95
C SER A 155 11.24 -1.88 21.35
N GLY A 156 11.13 -0.59 21.01
CA GLY A 156 12.12 0.44 21.33
C GLY A 156 13.31 0.53 20.39
N PHE A 157 13.23 -0.08 19.20
CA PHE A 157 14.31 -0.08 18.21
C PHE A 157 13.94 0.68 16.95
N GLN A 158 14.91 1.38 16.37
CA GLN A 158 14.78 2.02 15.06
C GLN A 158 15.78 1.40 14.07
N GLY A 159 15.26 0.75 13.03
CA GLY A 159 16.07 0.22 11.94
C GLY A 159 16.50 1.33 10.97
N MET A 160 17.77 1.32 10.55
CA MET A 160 18.30 2.22 9.52
C MET A 160 19.05 1.40 8.47
N ALA A 161 18.86 1.74 7.20
CA ALA A 161 19.54 1.11 6.07
C ALA A 161 20.03 2.16 5.07
N GLY A 162 21.13 1.88 4.38
CA GLY A 162 21.69 2.70 3.31
C GLY A 162 22.10 1.85 2.12
N GLY A 163 21.84 2.32 0.91
CA GLY A 163 22.22 1.65 -0.34
C GLY A 163 23.30 2.42 -1.08
N LYS A 164 24.25 1.71 -1.68
CA LYS A 164 25.22 2.28 -2.63
C LYS A 164 24.93 1.74 -4.01
N HIS A 165 24.48 2.61 -4.91
CA HIS A 165 24.42 2.27 -6.34
C HIS A 165 25.82 2.46 -6.94
N ILE A 166 26.41 1.38 -7.42
CA ILE A 166 27.68 1.38 -8.15
C ILE A 166 27.33 1.29 -9.63
N ASN A 167 27.65 2.35 -10.37
CA ASN A 167 27.54 2.42 -11.82
C ASN A 167 28.75 1.76 -12.49
#